data_AF-A0A9E5KPD3-F1
#
_entry.id   AF-A0A9E5KPD3-F1
#
_cell.length_a   1.000
_cell.length_b   1.000
_cell.length_c   1.000
_cell.angle_alpha   90.00
_cell.angle_beta   90.00
_cell.angle_gamma   90.00
#
_symmetry.space_group_name_H-M   'P 1'
#
loop_
_entity.id
_entity.type
_entity.pdbx_description
1 polymer ?
#
loop_
_entity_poly.entity_id
_entity_poly.type
_entity_poly.pdbx_seq_one_letter_code
_entity_poly.pdbx_strand_id
1 'polypeptide(L)'
;MKTPFITICGVALACTSVGFAVPPLVTQWKLNTTGATGYGGALADVTLVRYSSSNVYVTCSGIPSYTIGPWNSPNTATALNWVYKLPLNPVQNTGTATTVGLGHAAVLRDGTAIYNARDARSYNNLGIWNQTAWVFERGSFDSCYG
;
A
#
# COMPACT_ATOMS: atom_id res chain seq x y z
N MET A 1 -49.34 -33.12 -54.03
CA MET A 1 -47.89 -32.87 -53.83
C MET A 1 -47.71 -32.32 -52.42
N LYS A 2 -46.98 -33.03 -51.53
CA LYS A 2 -46.76 -32.62 -50.14
C LYS A 2 -45.35 -32.06 -50.02
N THR A 3 -45.22 -30.78 -49.70
CA THR A 3 -43.93 -30.10 -49.51
C THR A 3 -43.39 -30.42 -48.12
N PRO A 4 -42.13 -30.87 -47.95
CA PRO A 4 -41.56 -31.10 -46.64
C PRO A 4 -41.00 -29.80 -46.06
N PHE A 5 -41.36 -29.48 -44.82
CA PHE A 5 -40.73 -28.43 -44.03
C PHE A 5 -39.49 -29.00 -43.34
N ILE A 6 -38.32 -28.42 -43.63
CA ILE A 6 -37.06 -28.71 -42.93
C ILE A 6 -36.88 -27.66 -41.84
N THR A 7 -36.92 -28.08 -40.58
CA THR A 7 -36.62 -27.23 -39.43
C THR A 7 -35.12 -27.28 -39.14
N ILE A 8 -34.42 -26.17 -39.30
CA ILE A 8 -33.02 -26.01 -38.91
C ILE A 8 -32.99 -25.55 -37.44
N CYS A 9 -32.47 -26.39 -36.55
CA CYS A 9 -32.28 -26.06 -35.15
C CYS A 9 -30.92 -25.36 -34.99
N GLY A 10 -30.92 -24.04 -34.82
CA GLY A 10 -29.71 -23.26 -34.59
C GLY A 10 -29.20 -23.42 -33.16
N VAL A 11 -28.00 -23.97 -32.98
CA VAL A 11 -27.32 -24.03 -31.68
C VAL A 11 -26.67 -22.68 -31.40
N ALA A 12 -27.14 -21.98 -30.37
CA ALA A 12 -26.53 -20.74 -29.89
C ALA A 12 -25.34 -21.06 -28.98
N LEU A 13 -24.14 -20.60 -29.36
CA LEU A 13 -22.93 -20.70 -28.54
C LEU A 13 -22.96 -19.59 -27.48
N ALA A 14 -23.30 -19.92 -26.23
CA ALA A 14 -23.24 -18.98 -25.12
C ALA A 14 -21.78 -18.80 -24.67
N CYS A 15 -21.18 -17.65 -24.98
CA CYS A 15 -19.89 -17.26 -24.43
C CYS A 15 -20.11 -16.69 -23.01
N THR A 16 -19.77 -17.46 -21.99
CA THR A 16 -19.78 -16.96 -20.60
C THR A 16 -18.51 -16.16 -20.35
N SER A 17 -18.65 -14.84 -20.15
CA SER A 17 -17.54 -14.03 -19.66
C SER A 17 -17.28 -14.37 -18.19
N VAL A 18 -16.18 -15.07 -17.93
CA VAL A 18 -15.65 -15.21 -16.56
C VAL A 18 -15.08 -13.85 -16.17
N GLY A 19 -15.80 -13.11 -15.34
CA GLY A 19 -15.28 -11.89 -14.74
C GLY A 19 -14.24 -12.25 -13.68
N PHE A 20 -12.97 -11.93 -13.94
CA PHE A 20 -11.95 -11.97 -12.88
C PHE A 20 -12.12 -10.73 -12.00
N ALA A 21 -12.45 -10.93 -10.72
CA ALA A 21 -12.42 -9.86 -9.75
C ALA A 21 -10.97 -9.37 -9.59
N VAL A 22 -10.73 -8.08 -9.83
CA VAL A 22 -9.42 -7.47 -9.60
C VAL A 22 -9.17 -7.48 -8.08
N PRO A 23 -8.02 -8.00 -7.60
CA PRO A 23 -7.75 -8.10 -6.16
C PRO A 23 -7.84 -6.74 -5.45
N PRO A 24 -8.28 -6.71 -4.18
CA PRO A 24 -8.32 -5.49 -3.39
C PRO A 24 -6.98 -4.74 -3.39
N LEU A 25 -5.86 -5.45 -3.38
CA LEU A 25 -4.52 -4.86 -3.41
C LEU A 25 -4.23 -3.99 -4.64
N VAL A 26 -5.04 -4.06 -5.69
CA VAL A 26 -4.94 -3.18 -6.87
C VAL A 26 -5.88 -1.99 -6.78
N THR A 27 -7.07 -2.16 -6.18
CA THR A 27 -8.17 -1.19 -6.29
C THR A 27 -8.39 -0.35 -5.03
N GLN A 28 -7.79 -0.75 -3.90
CA GLN A 28 -8.12 -0.23 -2.59
C GLN A 28 -7.10 0.80 -2.06
N TRP A 29 -6.43 1.52 -2.96
CA TRP A 29 -5.53 2.63 -2.65
C TRP A 29 -6.29 3.95 -2.62
N LYS A 30 -5.83 4.88 -1.77
CA LYS A 30 -6.30 6.27 -1.81
C LYS A 30 -5.55 6.99 -2.93
N LEU A 31 -6.13 6.93 -4.13
CA LEU A 31 -5.54 7.52 -5.33
C LEU A 31 -5.84 9.02 -5.42
N ASN A 32 -4.80 9.82 -5.59
CA ASN A 32 -4.87 11.25 -5.85
C ASN A 32 -5.14 11.51 -7.34
N THR A 33 -6.40 11.73 -7.67
CA THR A 33 -6.86 12.07 -9.03
C THR A 33 -7.09 13.56 -9.23
N THR A 34 -7.00 14.36 -8.17
CA THR A 34 -7.34 15.79 -8.16
C THR A 34 -6.12 16.70 -8.12
N GLY A 35 -4.92 16.16 -7.92
CA GLY A 35 -3.72 16.95 -7.69
C GLY A 35 -3.64 17.51 -6.27
N ALA A 36 -4.30 16.85 -5.30
CA ALA A 36 -4.25 17.25 -3.89
C ALA A 36 -2.80 17.32 -3.39
N THR A 37 -2.51 18.32 -2.56
CA THR A 37 -1.20 18.50 -1.93
C THR A 37 -1.29 18.30 -0.43
N GLY A 38 -0.18 17.90 0.18
CA GLY A 38 -0.03 17.69 1.61
C GLY A 38 1.02 18.64 2.19
N TYR A 39 1.71 18.17 3.23
CA TYR A 39 2.75 18.94 3.90
C TYR A 39 3.81 19.48 2.91
N GLY A 40 4.22 20.74 3.10
CA GLY A 40 5.20 21.41 2.24
C GLY A 40 4.75 21.63 0.80
N GLY A 41 3.46 21.48 0.49
CA GLY A 41 2.93 21.61 -0.88
C GLY A 41 3.26 20.42 -1.79
N ALA A 42 3.78 19.32 -1.24
CA ALA A 42 4.06 18.11 -2.00
C ALA A 42 2.76 17.46 -2.51
N LEU A 43 2.80 16.87 -3.71
CA LEU A 43 1.70 16.05 -4.23
C LEU A 43 1.40 14.92 -3.23
N ALA A 44 0.16 14.77 -2.82
CA ALA A 44 -0.21 13.87 -1.73
C ALA A 44 -0.71 12.51 -2.20
N ASP A 45 -0.81 11.58 -1.25
CA ASP A 45 -1.38 10.24 -1.38
C ASP A 45 -0.74 9.40 -2.53
N VAL A 46 -1.38 8.29 -2.92
CA VAL A 46 -0.93 7.46 -4.05
C VAL A 46 -1.24 8.16 -5.36
N THR A 47 -0.30 8.23 -6.29
CA THR A 47 -0.48 8.91 -7.58
C THR A 47 -0.66 7.94 -8.74
N LEU A 48 -0.19 6.70 -8.60
CA LEU A 48 -0.36 5.68 -9.62
C LEU A 48 -0.31 4.27 -9.00
N VAL A 49 -1.19 3.40 -9.49
CA VAL A 49 -1.15 1.96 -9.21
C VAL A 49 -1.02 1.21 -10.54
N ARG A 50 -0.02 0.34 -10.62
CA ARG A 50 0.19 -0.60 -11.73
C ARG A 50 0.27 -2.01 -11.18
N TYR A 51 -0.03 -3.01 -11.98
CA TYR A 51 0.09 -4.40 -11.53
C TYR A 51 0.49 -5.32 -12.68
N SER A 52 1.10 -6.44 -12.32
CA SER A 52 1.35 -7.59 -13.19
C SER A 52 0.61 -8.81 -12.66
N SER A 53 0.80 -9.97 -13.28
CA SER A 53 0.28 -11.24 -12.78
C SER A 53 0.78 -11.63 -11.38
N SER A 54 1.85 -10.99 -10.87
CA SER A 54 2.48 -11.38 -9.60
C SER A 54 2.69 -10.25 -8.62
N ASN A 55 2.66 -8.98 -9.05
CA ASN A 55 2.98 -7.84 -8.17
C ASN A 55 2.08 -6.64 -8.44
N VAL A 56 1.92 -5.80 -7.42
CA VAL A 56 1.39 -4.45 -7.48
C VAL A 56 2.54 -3.46 -7.28
N TYR A 57 2.53 -2.39 -8.07
CA TYR A 57 3.48 -1.28 -8.02
C TYR A 57 2.72 0.00 -7.67
N VAL A 58 3.12 0.66 -6.60
CA VAL A 58 2.40 1.81 -6.03
C VAL A 58 3.32 3.01 -5.99
N THR A 59 3.04 4.03 -6.80
CA THR A 59 3.79 5.28 -6.84
C THR A 59 3.14 6.31 -5.93
N CYS A 60 3.93 6.99 -5.10
CA CYS A 60 3.47 8.05 -4.20
C CYS A 60 4.64 8.95 -3.79
N SER A 61 4.36 10.13 -3.26
CA SER A 61 5.39 11.01 -2.69
C SER A 61 5.86 10.58 -1.30
N GLY A 62 5.05 9.77 -0.60
CA GLY A 62 5.20 9.49 0.81
C GLY A 62 4.55 10.51 1.75
N ILE A 63 3.85 11.50 1.18
CA ILE A 63 3.16 12.56 1.94
C ILE A 63 1.65 12.33 1.85
N PRO A 64 0.94 12.18 2.98
CA PRO A 64 -0.51 12.08 2.98
C PRO A 64 -1.17 13.45 2.76
N SER A 65 -2.44 13.45 2.34
CA SER A 65 -3.22 14.70 2.21
C SER A 65 -3.79 15.24 3.53
N TYR A 66 -3.78 14.45 4.61
CA TYR A 66 -4.16 14.96 5.92
C TYR A 66 -3.02 15.78 6.55
N THR A 67 -3.37 16.65 7.49
CA THR A 67 -2.39 17.48 8.19
C THR A 67 -1.47 16.61 9.05
N ILE A 68 -0.17 16.73 8.80
CA ILE A 68 0.91 16.10 9.57
C ILE A 68 1.81 17.17 10.18
N GLY A 69 2.49 16.84 11.27
CA GLY A 69 3.23 17.81 12.06
C GLY A 69 2.37 18.96 12.60
N PRO A 70 2.99 20.08 13.03
CA PRO A 70 4.43 20.28 13.13
C PRO A 70 5.04 19.41 14.26
N TRP A 71 6.25 18.90 14.02
CA TRP A 71 7.01 18.14 15.02
C TRP A 71 8.13 18.99 15.61
N ASN A 72 8.50 18.75 16.86
CA ASN A 72 9.74 19.28 17.43
C ASN A 72 10.91 18.32 17.13
N SER A 73 11.15 18.06 15.84
CA SER A 73 12.09 17.07 15.33
C SER A 73 13.09 17.74 14.37
N PRO A 74 14.37 17.30 14.32
CA PRO A 74 15.33 17.83 13.34
C PRO A 74 14.99 17.44 11.89
N ASN A 75 14.10 16.45 11.70
CA ASN A 75 13.72 15.98 10.38
C ASN A 75 12.33 16.51 10.01
N THR A 76 12.24 17.07 8.81
CA THR A 76 10.99 17.56 8.21
C THR A 76 10.54 16.59 7.12
N ALA A 77 9.23 16.31 7.04
CA ALA A 77 8.70 15.49 5.97
C ALA A 77 8.92 16.13 4.59
N THR A 78 9.46 15.33 3.67
CA THR A 78 9.74 15.73 2.29
C THR A 78 9.24 14.67 1.33
N ALA A 79 8.80 15.07 0.14
CA ALA A 79 8.44 14.13 -0.91
C ALA A 79 9.67 13.32 -1.36
N LEU A 80 9.58 11.99 -1.24
CA LEU A 80 10.65 11.06 -1.61
C LEU A 80 10.33 10.25 -2.89
N ASN A 81 9.12 10.38 -3.43
CA ASN A 81 8.70 9.83 -4.72
C ASN A 81 8.99 8.33 -4.87
N TRP A 82 8.44 7.54 -3.94
CA TRP A 82 8.63 6.11 -3.88
C TRP A 82 7.81 5.34 -4.92
N VAL A 83 8.30 4.13 -5.23
CA VAL A 83 7.54 3.08 -5.90
C VAL A 83 7.63 1.80 -5.06
N TYR A 84 6.55 1.44 -4.37
CA TYR A 84 6.49 0.18 -3.64
C TYR A 84 6.19 -0.98 -4.58
N LYS A 85 6.78 -2.14 -4.32
CA LYS A 85 6.47 -3.41 -5.00
C LYS A 85 5.93 -4.39 -3.97
N LEU A 86 4.68 -4.81 -4.13
CA LEU A 86 3.99 -5.73 -3.23
C LEU A 86 3.58 -7.00 -4.00
N PRO A 87 3.74 -8.20 -3.42
CA PRO A 87 3.23 -9.41 -4.05
C PRO A 87 1.70 -9.34 -4.15
N LEU A 88 1.14 -9.66 -5.31
CA LEU A 88 -0.30 -9.57 -5.55
C LEU A 88 -1.09 -10.51 -4.63
N ASN A 89 -0.50 -11.67 -4.33
CA ASN A 89 -1.05 -12.69 -3.45
C ASN A 89 -0.05 -12.95 -2.31
N PRO A 90 -0.02 -12.13 -1.26
CA PRO A 90 0.89 -12.32 -0.13
C PRO A 90 0.53 -13.61 0.61
N VAL A 91 1.55 -14.38 0.99
CA VAL A 91 1.42 -15.58 1.83
C VAL A 91 2.17 -15.33 3.12
N GLN A 92 1.54 -15.67 4.25
CA GLN A 92 2.19 -15.57 5.55
C GLN A 92 3.41 -16.49 5.60
N ASN A 93 4.53 -15.96 6.11
CA ASN A 93 5.67 -16.81 6.46
C ASN A 93 5.33 -17.62 7.73
N THR A 94 5.18 -18.94 7.57
CA THR A 94 4.91 -19.89 8.67
C THR A 94 6.19 -20.52 9.24
N GLY A 95 7.36 -20.21 8.68
CA GLY A 95 8.67 -20.68 9.15
C GLY A 95 9.30 -19.76 10.20
N THR A 96 10.63 -19.70 10.21
CA THR A 96 11.36 -18.77 11.10
C THR A 96 11.03 -17.33 10.71
N ALA A 97 10.64 -16.52 11.69
CA ALA A 97 10.30 -15.12 11.48
C ALA A 97 11.52 -14.33 10.98
N THR A 98 11.32 -13.54 9.93
CA THR A 98 12.35 -12.64 9.42
C THR A 98 12.40 -11.39 10.29
N THR A 99 13.61 -10.97 10.69
CA THR A 99 13.76 -9.72 11.44
C THR A 99 13.38 -8.54 10.54
N VAL A 100 12.45 -7.71 10.99
CA VAL A 100 12.12 -6.43 10.34
C VAL A 100 13.27 -5.45 10.63
N GLY A 101 13.88 -4.91 9.57
CA GLY A 101 14.93 -3.90 9.68
C GLY A 101 14.44 -2.56 10.24
N LEU A 102 15.30 -1.54 10.20
CA LEU A 102 14.96 -0.17 10.59
C LEU A 102 14.35 0.66 9.44
N GLY A 103 14.25 0.09 8.24
CA GLY A 103 13.62 0.73 7.08
C GLY A 103 12.09 0.59 7.08
N HIS A 104 11.49 0.78 5.89
CA HIS A 104 10.06 0.57 5.69
C HIS A 104 9.65 -0.85 6.09
N ALA A 105 8.71 -0.94 7.02
CA ALA A 105 8.11 -2.17 7.49
C ALA A 105 6.76 -2.44 6.79
N ALA A 106 6.02 -1.38 6.46
CA ALA A 106 4.76 -1.46 5.74
C ALA A 106 4.45 -0.12 5.03
N VAL A 107 3.33 -0.10 4.30
CA VAL A 107 2.83 1.09 3.60
C VAL A 107 1.32 1.23 3.86
N LEU A 108 0.88 2.44 4.16
CA LEU A 108 -0.53 2.80 4.31
C LEU A 108 -1.20 2.99 2.95
N ARG A 109 -2.54 3.00 2.91
CA ARG A 109 -3.31 3.13 1.64
C ARG A 109 -3.08 4.44 0.90
N ASP A 110 -2.56 5.46 1.57
CA ASP A 110 -2.15 6.74 0.99
C ASP A 110 -0.68 6.75 0.53
N GLY A 111 0.06 5.66 0.70
CA GLY A 111 1.48 5.58 0.32
C GLY A 111 2.45 6.04 1.40
N THR A 112 1.97 6.46 2.58
CA THR A 112 2.83 6.78 3.72
C THR A 112 3.52 5.52 4.23
N ALA A 113 4.83 5.61 4.47
CA ALA A 113 5.60 4.49 5.00
C ALA A 113 5.36 4.30 6.50
N ILE A 114 5.25 3.05 6.93
CA ILE A 114 5.34 2.65 8.34
C ILE A 114 6.74 2.12 8.59
N TYR A 115 7.37 2.60 9.66
CA TYR A 115 8.68 2.15 10.11
C TYR A 115 8.55 1.22 11.30
N ASN A 116 9.63 0.49 11.59
CA ASN A 116 9.73 -0.33 12.79
C ASN A 116 9.62 0.55 14.05
N ALA A 117 8.83 0.12 15.04
CA ALA A 117 8.59 0.87 16.28
C ALA A 117 9.79 0.89 17.26
N ARG A 118 10.98 0.48 16.82
CA ARG A 118 12.21 0.51 17.62
C ARG A 118 12.86 1.88 17.55
N ASP A 119 13.16 2.47 18.69
CA ASP A 119 13.91 3.75 18.83
C ASP A 119 15.43 3.55 18.67
N ALA A 120 15.87 2.45 18.04
CA ALA A 120 17.28 2.03 17.98
C ALA A 120 18.02 1.94 19.34
N ARG A 121 17.33 2.04 20.48
CA ARG A 121 17.85 1.85 21.83
C ARG A 121 17.45 0.46 22.36
N SER A 122 18.38 -0.21 23.01
CA SER A 122 18.20 -1.56 23.58
C SER A 122 18.94 -1.72 24.91
N TYR A 123 18.57 -2.72 25.70
CA TYR A 123 19.24 -3.01 26.97
C TYR A 123 20.74 -3.23 26.76
N ASN A 124 21.58 -2.39 27.38
CA ASN A 124 23.04 -2.42 27.26
C ASN A 124 23.58 -2.46 25.82
N ASN A 125 22.84 -1.90 24.86
CA ASN A 125 23.20 -1.92 23.43
C ASN A 125 23.35 -3.33 22.85
N LEU A 126 22.66 -4.32 23.42
CA LEU A 126 22.74 -5.73 23.04
C LEU A 126 21.73 -6.12 21.94
N GLY A 127 20.87 -5.20 21.49
CA GLY A 127 19.82 -5.49 20.51
C GLY A 127 18.62 -6.28 21.07
N ILE A 128 18.65 -6.61 22.37
CA ILE A 128 17.57 -7.25 23.11
C ILE A 128 16.83 -6.22 23.96
N TRP A 129 15.53 -6.44 24.19
CA TRP A 129 14.67 -5.52 24.96
C TRP A 129 14.75 -4.08 24.41
N ASN A 130 14.29 -3.91 23.17
CA ASN A 130 14.32 -2.61 22.49
C ASN A 130 13.29 -1.65 23.13
N GLN A 131 13.65 -0.37 23.22
CA GLN A 131 12.71 0.67 23.59
C GLN A 131 11.67 0.90 22.49
N THR A 132 10.45 1.23 22.92
CA THR A 132 9.34 1.52 22.01
C THR A 132 9.36 3.01 21.64
N ALA A 133 9.61 3.32 20.37
CA ALA A 133 9.69 4.68 19.84
C ALA A 133 8.47 5.55 20.20
N TRP A 134 7.27 4.98 20.17
CA TRP A 134 6.04 5.68 20.58
C TRP A 134 6.10 6.27 22.00
N VAL A 135 6.73 5.59 22.95
CA VAL A 135 6.80 6.02 24.35
C VAL A 135 7.88 7.07 24.54
N PHE A 136 9.04 6.88 23.90
CA PHE A 136 10.25 7.67 24.15
C PHE A 136 10.42 8.86 23.21
N GLU A 137 9.86 8.78 21.99
CA GLU A 137 9.96 9.83 20.97
C GLU A 137 8.60 10.48 20.68
N ARG A 138 7.57 10.27 21.50
CA ARG A 138 6.16 10.70 21.26
C ARG A 138 5.99 12.09 20.63
N GLY A 139 6.84 13.07 20.97
CA GLY A 139 6.79 14.44 20.43
C GLY A 139 7.22 14.59 18.96
N SER A 140 7.82 13.56 18.36
CA SER A 140 8.21 13.51 16.93
C SER A 140 7.22 12.72 16.06
N PHE A 141 6.25 12.03 16.68
CA PHE A 141 5.22 11.28 15.96
C PHE A 141 4.10 12.19 15.47
N ASP A 142 3.54 11.85 14.32
CA ASP A 142 2.27 12.40 13.87
C ASP A 142 1.13 12.01 14.80
N SER A 143 0.20 12.94 15.02
CA SER A 143 -1.16 12.60 15.40
C SER A 143 -1.88 12.01 14.18
N CYS A 144 -1.40 10.88 13.67
CA CYS A 144 -2.05 10.25 12.52
C CYS A 144 -3.45 9.75 12.95
N TYR A 145 -4.42 9.84 12.04
CA TYR A 145 -5.78 9.35 12.29
C TYR A 145 -5.92 7.83 12.14
N GLY A 146 -4.85 7.11 11.76
CA GLY A 146 -4.87 5.66 11.54
C GLY A 146 -5.77 5.25 10.39
#